data_AF-A0A2V8NHT4-F1
#
_entry.id   AF-A0A2V8NHT4-F1
#
_cell.length_a   1.000
_cell.length_b   1.000
_cell.length_c   1.000
_cell.angle_alpha   90.00
_cell.angle_beta   90.00
_cell.angle_gamma   90.00
#
_symmetry.space_group_name_H-M   'P 1'
#
loop_
_entity.id
_entity.type
_entity.pdbx_description
1 polymer ?
#
loop_
_entity_poly.entity_id
_entity_poly.type
_entity_poly.pdbx_seq_one_letter_code
_entity_poly.pdbx_strand_id
1 'polypeptide(L)'
;MSIVSSGARIDADAELEAAMVLPGAHIGSGARIRNAIVAEKTVVPPRARIGYDTAADRSQFIVCKNGIVIVAASEPCVAGRPAASLERPTARLR
;
A
#
# COMPACT_ATOMS: atom_id res chain seq x y z
N MET A 1 2.54 16.05 2.37
CA MET A 1 3.80 15.45 2.88
C MET A 1 3.83 13.98 2.50
N SER A 2 4.98 13.43 2.13
CA SER A 2 5.13 12.01 1.78
C SER A 2 6.35 11.44 2.49
N ILE A 3 6.37 10.12 2.71
CA ILE A 3 7.45 9.40 3.41
C ILE A 3 8.01 8.34 2.47
N VAL A 4 9.33 8.31 2.34
CA VAL A 4 10.04 7.39 1.44
C VAL A 4 11.06 6.60 2.26
N SER A 5 10.93 5.29 2.30
CA SER A 5 11.85 4.39 3.00
C SER A 5 13.16 4.18 2.21
N SER A 6 14.17 3.65 2.91
CA SER A 6 15.45 3.28 2.32
C SER A 6 15.31 2.30 1.16
N GLY A 7 16.15 2.49 0.13
CA GLY A 7 16.17 1.63 -1.05
C GLY A 7 14.99 1.82 -2.02
N ALA A 8 14.04 2.70 -1.71
CA ALA A 8 13.01 3.06 -2.67
C ALA A 8 13.61 3.86 -3.84
N ARG A 9 13.17 3.58 -5.06
CA ARG A 9 13.56 4.29 -6.29
C ARG A 9 12.37 5.09 -6.81
N ILE A 10 12.60 6.36 -7.12
CA ILE A 10 11.61 7.25 -7.72
C ILE A 10 12.19 7.77 -9.03
N ASP A 11 11.54 7.44 -10.14
CA ASP A 11 11.97 7.88 -11.46
C ASP A 11 11.49 9.31 -11.77
N ALA A 12 11.99 9.88 -12.87
CA ALA A 12 11.68 11.24 -13.30
C ALA A 12 10.18 11.51 -13.45
N ASP A 13 9.77 12.74 -13.12
CA ASP A 13 8.39 13.23 -13.21
C ASP A 13 7.35 12.48 -12.34
N ALA A 14 7.79 11.62 -11.42
CA ALA A 14 6.88 11.02 -10.46
C ALA A 14 6.46 12.03 -9.38
N GLU A 15 5.16 12.09 -9.08
CA GLU A 15 4.56 12.97 -8.09
C GLU A 15 3.96 12.14 -6.94
N LEU A 16 4.34 12.46 -5.70
CA LEU A 16 3.89 11.77 -4.48
C LEU A 16 3.24 12.74 -3.49
N GLU A 17 1.96 12.54 -3.18
CA GLU A 17 1.22 13.37 -2.22
C GLU A 17 0.55 12.52 -1.11
N ALA A 18 0.84 12.78 0.17
CA ALA A 18 0.25 12.00 1.26
C ALA A 18 0.49 10.48 1.09
N ALA A 19 1.68 10.12 0.60
CA ALA A 19 2.04 8.76 0.26
C ALA A 19 3.13 8.21 1.18
N MET A 20 3.07 6.90 1.46
CA MET A 20 4.11 6.15 2.16
C MET A 20 4.68 5.10 1.22
N VAL A 21 5.95 5.25 0.85
CA VAL A 21 6.67 4.33 -0.04
C VAL A 21 7.59 3.45 0.80
N LEU A 22 7.26 2.16 0.91
CA LEU A 22 8.00 1.20 1.73
C LEU A 22 9.33 0.77 1.07
N PRO A 23 10.23 0.10 1.82
CA PRO A 23 11.58 -0.19 1.35
C PRO A 23 11.62 -0.93 0.00
N GLY A 24 12.59 -0.59 -0.84
CA GLY A 24 12.82 -1.28 -2.12
C GLY A 24 11.73 -1.10 -3.18
N ALA A 25 10.67 -0.32 -2.93
CA ALA A 25 9.66 -0.03 -3.93
C ALA A 25 10.23 0.83 -5.08
N HIS A 26 9.72 0.65 -6.30
CA HIS A 26 10.13 1.41 -7.48
C HIS A 26 8.92 2.14 -8.07
N ILE A 27 8.98 3.47 -8.08
CA ILE A 27 7.98 4.35 -8.69
C ILE A 27 8.43 4.72 -10.10
N GLY A 28 7.72 4.23 -11.11
CA GLY A 28 8.03 4.50 -12.51
C GLY A 28 7.80 5.95 -12.93
N SER A 29 8.43 6.34 -14.05
CA SER A 29 8.44 7.73 -14.51
C SER A 29 7.05 8.29 -14.79
N GLY A 30 6.80 9.52 -14.38
CA GLY A 30 5.51 10.21 -14.57
C GLY A 30 4.36 9.65 -13.73
N ALA A 31 4.61 8.70 -12.81
CA ALA A 31 3.57 8.15 -11.96
C ALA A 31 3.07 9.20 -10.96
N ARG A 32 1.76 9.27 -10.77
CA ARG A 32 1.11 10.17 -9.82
C ARG A 32 0.42 9.35 -8.75
N ILE A 33 0.87 9.50 -7.51
CA ILE A 33 0.37 8.74 -6.37
C ILE A 33 -0.10 9.70 -5.30
N ARG A 34 -1.34 9.53 -4.84
CA ARG A 34 -1.86 10.27 -3.69
C ARG A 34 -2.60 9.39 -2.70
N ASN A 35 -2.57 9.75 -1.41
CA ASN A 35 -3.27 9.04 -0.34
C ASN A 35 -3.05 7.52 -0.41
N ALA A 36 -1.81 7.07 -0.54
CA ALA A 36 -1.51 5.66 -0.79
C ALA A 36 -0.31 5.13 0.01
N ILE A 37 -0.31 3.83 0.25
CA ILE A 37 0.78 3.08 0.84
C ILE A 37 1.27 2.08 -0.21
N VAL A 38 2.52 2.23 -0.64
CA VAL A 38 3.17 1.35 -1.62
C VAL A 38 4.02 0.33 -0.89
N ALA A 39 3.69 -0.95 -1.03
CA ALA A 39 4.32 -2.03 -0.29
C ALA A 39 5.78 -2.27 -0.67
N GLU A 40 6.50 -3.01 0.17
CA GLU A 40 7.90 -3.35 -0.04
C GLU A 40 8.10 -3.98 -1.43
N LYS A 41 9.19 -3.60 -2.13
CA LYS A 41 9.59 -4.16 -3.44
C LYS A 41 8.51 -4.09 -4.52
N THR A 42 7.49 -3.26 -4.33
CA THR A 42 6.42 -3.09 -5.33
C THR A 42 6.90 -2.17 -6.45
N VAL A 43 6.67 -2.58 -7.69
CA VAL A 43 6.98 -1.79 -8.88
C VAL A 43 5.70 -1.14 -9.38
N VAL A 44 5.65 0.20 -9.32
CA VAL A 44 4.57 1.00 -9.88
C VAL A 44 4.92 1.33 -11.33
N PRO A 45 4.05 1.01 -12.30
CA PRO A 45 4.35 1.26 -13.71
C PRO A 45 4.44 2.76 -14.02
N PRO A 46 5.16 3.16 -15.09
CA PRO A 46 5.24 4.55 -15.51
C PRO A 46 3.84 5.10 -15.82
N ARG A 47 3.63 6.39 -15.51
CA ARG A 47 2.36 7.12 -15.69
C ARG A 47 1.16 6.53 -14.95
N ALA A 48 1.38 5.63 -13.99
CA ALA A 48 0.31 5.14 -13.13
C ALA A 48 -0.37 6.29 -12.39
N ARG A 49 -1.69 6.19 -12.19
CA ARG A 49 -2.47 7.16 -11.42
C ARG A 49 -3.17 6.43 -10.29
N ILE A 50 -2.67 6.61 -9.06
CA ILE A 50 -3.13 5.88 -7.88
C ILE A 50 -3.71 6.85 -6.87
N GLY A 51 -4.90 6.54 -6.35
CA GLY A 51 -5.63 7.38 -5.40
C GLY A 51 -6.39 8.54 -6.04
N TYR A 52 -6.44 8.61 -7.36
CA TYR A 52 -7.15 9.65 -8.11
C TYR A 52 -8.61 9.31 -8.36
N ASP A 53 -8.91 8.04 -8.63
CA ASP A 53 -10.25 7.53 -8.93
C ASP A 53 -10.50 6.30 -8.05
N THR A 54 -11.28 6.50 -6.99
CA THR A 54 -11.59 5.44 -6.04
C THR A 54 -12.29 4.23 -6.67
N ALA A 55 -13.08 4.42 -7.73
CA ALA A 55 -13.76 3.31 -8.39
C ALA A 55 -12.77 2.48 -9.21
N ALA A 56 -11.87 3.13 -9.95
CA ALA A 56 -10.79 2.45 -10.68
C ALA A 56 -9.79 1.78 -9.73
N ASP A 57 -9.37 2.48 -8.68
CA ASP A 57 -8.43 1.97 -7.68
C ASP A 57 -8.97 0.72 -6.98
N ARG A 58 -10.27 0.65 -6.68
CA ARG A 58 -10.91 -0.54 -6.09
C ARG A 58 -10.90 -1.76 -6.98
N SER A 59 -10.78 -1.59 -8.30
CA SER A 59 -10.70 -2.71 -9.23
C SER A 59 -9.32 -3.38 -9.22
N GLN A 60 -8.28 -2.69 -8.74
CA GLN A 60 -6.89 -3.11 -8.86
C GLN A 60 -6.18 -3.23 -7.51
N PHE A 61 -6.64 -2.50 -6.49
CA PHE A 61 -5.98 -2.32 -5.20
C PHE A 61 -6.96 -2.41 -4.04
N ILE A 62 -6.41 -2.56 -2.84
CA ILE A 62 -7.20 -2.48 -1.61
C ILE A 62 -7.41 -1.00 -1.28
N VAL A 63 -8.66 -0.58 -1.18
CA VAL A 63 -9.01 0.80 -0.81
C VAL A 63 -9.74 0.81 0.53
N CYS A 64 -9.14 1.48 1.50
CA CYS A 64 -9.71 1.65 2.83
C CYS A 64 -10.91 2.61 2.80
N LYS A 65 -11.78 2.52 3.82
CA LYS A 65 -12.97 3.40 3.93
C LYS A 65 -12.64 4.88 4.00
N ASN A 66 -11.45 5.22 4.50
CA ASN A 66 -10.93 6.59 4.59
C ASN A 66 -10.24 7.07 3.29
N GLY A 67 -10.30 6.28 2.21
CA GLY A 67 -9.73 6.66 0.91
C GLY A 67 -8.25 6.35 0.72
N ILE A 68 -7.60 5.65 1.67
CA ILE A 68 -6.21 5.21 1.52
C ILE A 68 -6.13 4.00 0.58
N VAL A 69 -5.27 4.07 -0.43
CA VAL A 69 -5.01 2.97 -1.37
C VAL A 69 -3.77 2.17 -0.95
N ILE A 70 -3.88 0.85 -0.85
CA ILE A 70 -2.75 -0.04 -0.56
C ILE A 70 -2.34 -0.73 -1.87
N VAL A 71 -1.12 -0.45 -2.31
CA VAL A 71 -0.53 -0.98 -3.55
C VAL A 71 0.45 -2.08 -3.16
N ALA A 72 0.17 -3.33 -3.51
CA ALA A 72 1.02 -4.47 -3.20
C ALA A 72 1.29 -5.31 -4.46
N ALA A 73 2.52 -5.83 -4.59
CA ALA A 73 2.82 -6.88 -5.55
C ALA A 73 1.91 -8.10 -5.27
N SER A 74 1.32 -8.65 -6.32
CA SER A 74 0.17 -9.55 -6.27
C SER A 74 0.31 -10.73 -5.31
N GLU A 75 -0.17 -10.55 -4.08
CA GLU A 75 -1.00 -11.48 -3.31
C GLU A 75 -2.01 -10.63 -2.51
N PRO A 76 -3.28 -10.52 -2.96
CA PRO A 76 -4.27 -9.74 -2.24
C PRO A 76 -4.61 -10.39 -0.89
N CYS A 77 -4.58 -9.58 0.17
CA CYS A 77 -4.99 -9.98 1.50
C CYS A 77 -6.50 -10.30 1.49
N VAL A 78 -6.87 -11.54 1.86
CA VAL A 78 -8.25 -12.01 1.95
C VAL A 78 -9.08 -11.07 2.82
N ALA A 79 -10.16 -10.53 2.25
CA ALA A 79 -11.07 -9.66 2.98
C ALA A 79 -11.71 -10.44 4.16
N GLY A 80 -11.36 -10.06 5.39
CA GLY A 80 -12.19 -10.28 6.56
C GLY A 80 -12.21 -11.69 7.16
N ARG A 81 -11.06 -12.22 7.59
CA ARG A 81 -11.08 -13.10 8.77
C ARG A 81 -10.87 -12.20 9.99
N PRO A 82 -11.82 -12.05 10.94
CA PRO A 82 -11.48 -11.47 12.23
C PRO A 82 -10.30 -12.29 12.76
N ALA A 83 -9.27 -11.62 13.29
CA ALA A 83 -8.16 -12.28 13.96
C ALA A 83 -8.78 -13.27 14.94
N ALA A 84 -8.63 -14.56 14.65
CA ALA A 84 -9.16 -15.62 15.47
C ALA A 84 -8.69 -15.34 16.91
N SER A 85 -9.68 -15.32 17.79
CA SER A 85 -9.55 -15.17 19.23
C SER A 85 -8.26 -15.82 19.73
N LEU A 86 -7.26 -15.01 20.09
CA LEU A 86 -6.20 -15.49 20.96
C LEU A 86 -6.79 -15.46 22.37
N GLU A 87 -7.65 -16.44 22.64
CA GLU A 87 -8.05 -16.76 24.01
C GLU A 87 -6.76 -17.01 24.76
N ARG A 88 -6.42 -16.13 25.70
CA ARG A 88 -5.34 -16.38 26.65
C ARG A 88 -5.69 -17.69 27.36
N PRO A 89 -4.90 -18.77 27.27
CA PRO A 89 -5.11 -19.90 28.15
C PRO A 89 -4.78 -19.42 29.57
N THR A 90 -5.83 -19.10 30.31
CA THR A 90 -5.83 -18.94 31.76
C THR A 90 -5.21 -20.18 32.39
N ALA A 91 -4.18 -19.97 33.21
CA ALA A 91 -3.75 -20.77 34.35
C ALA A 91 -3.99 -22.30 34.31
N ARG A 92 -2.89 -23.06 34.34
CA ARG A 92 -2.80 -24.21 35.25
C ARG A 92 -1.50 -24.15 36.04
N LEU A 93 -1.65 -23.71 37.28
CA LEU A 93 -0.79 -24.07 38.40
C LEU A 93 -0.88 -25.59 38.61
N ARG A 94 0.26 -26.29 38.52
CA ARG A 94 0.55 -27.51 39.27
C ARG A 94 2.04 -27.58 39.54
#